data_AF-A0A552UV35-F1
#
_entry.id   AF-A0A552UV35-F1
#
_cell.length_a   1.000
_cell.length_b   1.000
_cell.length_c   1.000
_cell.angle_alpha   90.00
_cell.angle_beta   90.00
_cell.angle_gamma   90.00
#
_symmetry.space_group_name_H-M   'P 1'
#
loop_
_entity.id
_entity.type
_entity.pdbx_description
1 polymer ?
#
loop_
_entity_poly.entity_id
_entity_poly.type
_entity_poly.pdbx_seq_one_letter_code
_entity_poly.pdbx_strand_id
1 'polypeptide(L)'
;MIEAARAGEAGKGFAVVAEEIRKLAEQSAGFTDEIRKIIQQLKSKSELAVTTMQEVGQIVGKQTEKINETSSKFEEISSSLEVSNKIVRDIGTASKNIEKENQTVTGVVENLSAIAQENAATTEEASASVDTQVQSIKDIKKSCENLAGIATDLQNEVVRFKP
;
A
#
# COMPACT_ATOMS: atom_id res chain seq x y z
N MET A 1 28.03 -88.88 30.24
CA MET A 1 28.17 -89.94 29.20
C MET A 1 29.05 -91.10 29.64
N ILE A 2 30.01 -90.92 30.56
CA ILE A 2 30.92 -91.98 31.01
C ILE A 2 30.24 -92.99 31.97
N GLU A 3 29.31 -92.57 32.83
CA GLU A 3 28.63 -93.47 33.78
C GLU A 3 27.49 -94.32 33.17
N ALA A 4 26.81 -93.88 32.11
CA ALA A 4 25.66 -94.60 31.51
C ALA A 4 26.09 -95.83 30.68
N ALA A 5 27.26 -95.78 30.06
CA ALA A 5 27.84 -96.91 29.33
C ALA A 5 28.28 -98.05 30.26
N ARG A 6 28.45 -97.78 31.56
CA ARG A 6 28.96 -98.73 32.56
C ARG A 6 27.88 -99.61 33.19
N ALA A 7 26.60 -99.35 32.94
CA ALA A 7 25.45 -99.95 33.63
C ALA A 7 24.64 -101.00 32.82
N GLY A 8 25.08 -101.40 31.62
CA GLY A 8 24.38 -102.42 30.81
C GLY A 8 22.94 -102.03 30.43
N GLU A 9 22.01 -103.01 30.36
CA GLU A 9 20.60 -102.81 29.97
C GLU A 9 19.87 -101.72 30.78
N ALA A 10 20.20 -101.54 32.07
CA ALA A 10 19.63 -100.48 32.92
C ALA A 10 20.15 -99.07 32.58
N GLY A 11 21.32 -98.96 31.95
CA GLY A 11 21.94 -97.70 31.51
C GLY A 11 21.34 -97.12 30.22
N LYS A 12 20.63 -97.92 29.42
CA LYS A 12 19.98 -97.47 28.18
C LYS A 12 18.93 -96.38 28.45
N GLY A 13 18.11 -96.53 29.49
CA GLY A 13 17.12 -95.51 29.88
C GLY A 13 17.77 -94.20 30.35
N PHE A 14 18.83 -94.29 31.16
CA PHE A 14 19.59 -93.10 31.60
C PHE A 14 20.35 -92.42 30.46
N ALA A 15 20.85 -93.17 29.48
CA ALA A 15 21.49 -92.61 28.29
C ALA A 15 20.51 -91.81 27.42
N VAL A 16 19.28 -92.32 27.23
CA VAL A 16 18.22 -91.60 26.51
C VAL A 16 17.83 -90.31 27.24
N VAL A 17 17.65 -90.36 28.56
CA VAL A 17 17.33 -89.17 29.35
C VAL A 17 18.47 -88.14 29.33
N ALA A 18 19.72 -88.58 29.43
CA ALA A 18 20.88 -87.68 29.37
C ALA A 18 21.05 -87.02 27.99
N GLU A 19 20.76 -87.75 26.91
CA GLU A 19 20.77 -87.21 25.54
C GLU A 19 19.64 -86.20 25.34
N GLU A 20 18.46 -86.45 25.91
CA GLU A 20 17.33 -85.51 25.85
C GLU A 20 17.59 -84.25 26.68
N ILE A 21 18.23 -84.37 27.84
CA ILE A 21 18.70 -83.23 28.63
C ILE A 21 19.76 -82.42 27.85
N ARG A 22 20.69 -83.10 27.15
CA ARG A 22 21.69 -82.43 26.30
C ARG A 22 21.03 -81.65 25.16
N LYS A 23 20.06 -82.24 24.48
CA LYS A 23 19.25 -81.57 23.44
C LYS A 23 18.49 -80.36 23.97
N LEU A 24 17.82 -80.49 25.11
CA LEU A 24 17.11 -79.39 25.77
C LEU A 24 18.06 -78.26 26.18
N ALA A 25 19.25 -78.60 26.67
CA ALA A 25 20.29 -77.61 27.01
C ALA A 25 20.82 -76.88 25.76
N GLU A 26 21.08 -77.59 24.66
CA GLU A 26 21.49 -76.99 23.38
C GLU A 26 20.39 -76.08 22.79
N GLN A 27 19.13 -76.51 22.83
CA GLN A 27 17.98 -75.69 22.41
C GLN A 27 17.82 -74.46 23.31
N SER A 28 17.93 -74.61 24.64
CA SER A 28 17.86 -73.50 25.59
C SER A 28 18.99 -72.49 25.37
N ALA A 29 20.21 -72.94 25.09
CA ALA A 29 21.32 -72.08 24.71
C ALA A 29 21.05 -71.33 23.40
N GLY A 30 20.51 -72.01 22.39
CA GLY A 30 20.09 -71.40 21.12
C GLY A 30 19.05 -70.29 21.29
N PHE A 31 17.99 -70.56 22.06
CA PHE A 31 16.96 -69.55 22.38
C PHE A 31 17.53 -68.37 23.15
N THR A 32 18.44 -68.61 24.10
CA THR A 32 19.10 -67.53 24.85
C THR A 32 19.90 -66.61 23.92
N ASP A 33 20.56 -67.17 22.91
CA ASP A 33 21.32 -66.40 21.93
C ASP A 33 20.43 -65.62 20.96
N GLU A 34 19.27 -66.15 20.58
CA GLU A 34 18.24 -65.37 19.86
C GLU A 34 17.70 -64.21 20.69
N ILE A 35 17.36 -64.45 21.96
CA ILE A 35 16.91 -63.40 22.88
C ILE A 35 17.98 -62.31 23.00
N ARG A 36 19.26 -62.68 23.13
CA ARG A 36 20.38 -61.73 23.16
C ARG A 36 20.42 -60.85 21.90
N LYS A 37 20.25 -61.43 20.71
CA LYS A 37 20.20 -60.67 19.44
C LYS A 37 19.02 -59.72 19.41
N ILE A 38 17.83 -60.15 19.82
CA ILE A 38 16.62 -59.31 19.90
C ILE A 38 16.87 -58.13 20.84
N ILE A 39 17.43 -58.38 22.03
CA ILE A 39 17.74 -57.32 23.01
C ILE A 39 18.76 -56.31 22.45
N GLN A 40 19.80 -56.75 21.73
CA GLN A 40 20.74 -55.85 21.07
C GLN A 40 20.06 -54.98 20.00
N GLN A 41 19.20 -55.56 19.18
CA GLN A 41 18.44 -54.81 18.18
C GLN A 41 17.49 -53.78 18.84
N LEU A 42 16.84 -54.17 19.93
CA LEU A 42 15.92 -53.30 20.67
C LEU A 42 16.65 -52.14 21.34
N LYS A 43 17.85 -52.40 21.88
CA LYS A 43 18.75 -51.35 22.40
C LYS A 43 19.16 -50.38 21.29
N SER A 44 19.63 -50.88 20.14
CA SER A 44 20.04 -50.02 19.02
C SER A 44 18.89 -49.17 18.49
N LYS A 45 17.68 -49.74 18.37
CA LYS A 45 16.48 -48.97 17.99
C LYS A 45 16.11 -47.90 19.01
N SER A 46 16.30 -48.19 20.30
CA SER A 46 16.04 -47.22 21.38
C SER A 46 17.03 -46.06 21.34
N GLU A 47 18.32 -46.35 21.12
CA GLU A 47 19.36 -45.32 20.94
C GLU A 47 19.07 -44.45 19.71
N LEU A 48 18.68 -45.07 18.59
CA LEU A 48 18.26 -44.32 17.40
C LEU A 48 17.06 -43.40 17.68
N ALA A 49 16.04 -43.90 18.38
CA ALA A 49 14.86 -43.11 18.73
C ALA A 49 15.22 -41.88 19.60
N VAL A 50 16.17 -42.04 20.53
CA VAL A 50 16.67 -40.92 21.35
C VAL A 50 17.36 -39.87 20.48
N THR A 51 18.25 -40.29 19.57
CA THR A 51 18.94 -39.37 18.65
C THR A 51 17.95 -38.63 17.74
N THR A 52 16.98 -39.34 17.16
CA THR A 52 15.94 -38.72 16.34
C THR A 52 15.11 -37.70 17.14
N MET A 53 14.77 -37.99 18.39
CA MET A 53 14.06 -37.04 19.25
C MET A 53 14.88 -35.78 19.54
N GLN A 54 16.20 -35.89 19.69
CA GLN A 54 17.08 -34.73 19.85
C GLN A 54 17.10 -33.86 18.60
N GLU A 55 17.19 -34.46 17.41
CA GLU A 55 17.13 -33.75 16.12
C GLU A 55 15.79 -33.04 15.94
N VAL A 56 14.67 -33.71 16.24
CA VAL A 56 13.33 -33.11 16.20
C VAL A 56 13.25 -31.91 17.15
N GLY A 57 13.80 -32.02 18.36
CA GLY A 57 13.86 -30.88 19.29
C GLY A 57 14.59 -29.67 18.72
N GLN A 58 15.71 -29.87 18.03
CA GLN A 58 16.43 -28.78 17.35
C GLN A 58 15.63 -28.16 16.21
N ILE A 59 14.95 -28.99 15.41
CA ILE A 59 14.11 -28.54 14.29
C ILE A 59 12.95 -27.70 14.82
N VAL A 60 12.28 -28.15 15.87
CA VAL A 60 11.17 -27.40 16.51
C VAL A 60 11.67 -26.05 17.02
N GLY A 61 12.84 -25.98 17.66
CA GLY A 61 13.43 -24.72 18.10
C GLY A 61 13.65 -23.72 16.94
N LYS A 62 14.24 -24.19 15.84
CA LYS A 62 14.41 -23.37 14.62
C LYS A 62 13.08 -22.94 14.01
N GLN A 63 12.08 -23.82 14.04
CA GLN A 63 10.75 -23.52 13.53
C GLN A 63 10.07 -22.43 14.36
N THR A 64 10.18 -22.47 15.69
CA THR A 64 9.67 -21.41 16.57
C THR A 64 10.32 -20.07 16.27
N GLU A 65 11.64 -20.03 16.05
CA GLU A 65 12.34 -18.80 15.65
C GLU A 65 11.79 -18.23 14.33
N LYS A 66 11.61 -19.08 13.32
CA LYS A 66 11.06 -18.66 12.02
C LYS A 66 9.61 -18.17 12.10
N ILE A 67 8.80 -18.77 12.96
CA ILE A 67 7.43 -18.31 13.23
C ILE A 67 7.45 -16.92 13.86
N ASN A 68 8.34 -16.68 14.82
CA ASN A 68 8.47 -15.36 15.47
C ASN A 68 8.93 -14.29 14.47
N GLU A 69 9.92 -14.58 13.63
CA GLU A 69 10.32 -13.68 12.53
C GLU A 69 9.14 -13.36 11.60
N THR A 70 8.37 -14.39 11.22
CA THR A 70 7.20 -14.23 10.36
C THR A 70 6.13 -13.36 11.01
N SER A 71 5.87 -13.55 12.31
CA SER A 71 4.93 -12.72 13.09
C SER A 71 5.36 -11.25 13.09
N SER A 72 6.64 -10.99 13.37
CA SER A 72 7.20 -9.63 13.35
C SER A 72 7.06 -8.98 11.97
N LYS A 73 7.25 -9.74 10.89
CA LYS A 73 7.05 -9.22 9.53
C LYS A 73 5.59 -8.89 9.23
N PHE A 74 4.64 -9.66 9.75
CA PHE A 74 3.22 -9.32 9.63
C PHE A 74 2.83 -8.07 10.42
N GLU A 75 3.44 -7.83 11.58
CA GLU A 75 3.26 -6.59 12.35
C GLU A 75 3.78 -5.37 11.58
N GLU A 76 4.98 -5.48 10.97
CA GLU A 76 5.54 -4.43 10.10
C GLU A 76 4.62 -4.12 8.90
N ILE A 77 4.08 -5.16 8.26
CA ILE A 77 3.12 -5.03 7.14
C ILE A 77 1.85 -4.32 7.63
N SER A 78 1.31 -4.73 8.78
CA SER A 78 0.10 -4.13 9.35
C SER A 78 0.28 -2.63 9.63
N SER A 79 1.40 -2.26 10.25
CA SER A 79 1.74 -0.85 10.49
C SER A 79 1.88 -0.06 9.18
N SER A 80 2.53 -0.64 8.17
CA SER A 80 2.67 -0.01 6.84
C SER A 80 1.31 0.21 6.16
N LEU A 81 0.36 -0.71 6.35
CA LEU A 81 -1.00 -0.58 5.83
C LEU A 81 -1.80 0.51 6.56
N GLU A 82 -1.60 0.69 7.87
CA GLU A 82 -2.21 1.80 8.61
C GLU A 82 -1.72 3.15 8.11
N VAL A 83 -0.40 3.30 7.91
CA VAL A 83 0.20 4.51 7.33
C VAL A 83 -0.36 4.76 5.92
N SER A 84 -0.45 3.73 5.09
CA SER A 84 -1.00 3.84 3.74
C SER A 84 -2.46 4.30 3.76
N ASN A 85 -3.28 3.76 4.66
CA ASN A 85 -4.67 4.19 4.84
C ASN A 85 -4.77 5.66 5.27
N LYS A 86 -3.88 6.11 6.15
CA LYS A 86 -3.82 7.52 6.54
C LYS A 86 -3.52 8.42 5.34
N ILE A 87 -2.52 8.06 4.53
CA ILE A 87 -2.15 8.81 3.32
C ILE A 87 -3.34 8.90 2.35
N VAL A 88 -4.05 7.80 2.12
CA VAL A 88 -5.24 7.79 1.24
C VAL A 88 -6.33 8.75 1.76
N ARG A 89 -6.56 8.80 3.07
CA ARG A 89 -7.51 9.75 3.68
C ARG A 89 -7.05 11.20 3.54
N ASP A 90 -5.76 11.46 3.72
CA ASP A 90 -5.17 12.79 3.59
C ASP A 90 -5.30 13.27 2.13
N ILE A 91 -5.05 12.41 1.14
CA ILE A 91 -5.29 12.68 -0.29
C ILE A 91 -6.77 12.97 -0.56
N GLY A 92 -7.68 12.17 -0.01
CA GLY A 92 -9.12 12.40 -0.17
C GLY A 92 -9.58 13.76 0.35
N THR A 93 -9.01 14.21 1.48
CA THR A 93 -9.24 15.54 2.04
C THR A 93 -8.66 16.63 1.13
N ALA A 94 -7.43 16.47 0.67
CA ALA A 94 -6.77 17.42 -0.22
C ALA A 94 -7.54 17.60 -1.55
N SER A 95 -8.02 16.51 -2.15
CA SER A 95 -8.82 16.56 -3.38
C SER A 95 -10.12 17.35 -3.20
N LYS A 96 -10.82 17.16 -2.08
CA LYS A 96 -12.03 17.94 -1.77
C LYS A 96 -11.74 19.43 -1.61
N ASN A 97 -10.60 19.78 -0.99
CA ASN A 97 -10.19 21.18 -0.87
C ASN A 97 -9.89 21.78 -2.25
N ILE A 98 -9.17 21.06 -3.11
CA ILE A 98 -8.88 21.48 -4.48
C ILE A 98 -10.18 21.72 -5.27
N GLU A 99 -11.15 20.81 -5.16
CA GLU A 99 -12.45 20.96 -5.82
C GLU A 99 -13.17 22.24 -5.40
N LYS A 100 -13.19 22.53 -4.09
CA LYS A 100 -13.79 23.77 -3.55
C LYS A 100 -13.07 25.04 -4.02
N GLU A 101 -11.74 25.03 -4.02
CA GLU A 101 -10.94 26.16 -4.52
C GLU A 101 -11.18 26.37 -6.02
N ASN A 102 -11.30 25.30 -6.80
CA ASN A 102 -11.57 25.39 -8.24
C ASN A 102 -12.97 25.99 -8.53
N GLN A 103 -13.97 25.63 -7.73
CA GLN A 103 -15.29 26.28 -7.80
C GLN A 103 -15.20 27.78 -7.51
N THR A 104 -14.39 28.16 -6.51
CA THR A 104 -14.16 29.58 -6.17
C THR A 104 -13.49 30.32 -7.31
N VAL A 105 -12.44 29.74 -7.90
CA VAL A 105 -11.74 30.30 -9.07
C VAL A 105 -12.69 30.47 -10.25
N THR A 106 -13.53 29.46 -10.53
CA THR A 106 -14.53 29.53 -11.60
C THR A 106 -15.47 30.71 -11.40
N GLY A 107 -16.00 30.90 -10.18
CA GLY A 107 -16.86 32.04 -9.87
C GLY A 107 -16.16 33.40 -10.02
N VAL A 108 -14.87 33.48 -9.66
CA VAL A 108 -14.08 34.71 -9.87
C VAL A 108 -13.91 35.01 -11.36
N VAL A 109 -13.66 33.99 -12.18
CA VAL A 109 -13.52 34.14 -13.64
C VAL A 109 -14.83 34.61 -14.28
N GLU A 110 -15.97 34.04 -13.87
CA GLU A 110 -17.29 34.47 -14.34
C GLU A 110 -17.56 35.94 -14.00
N ASN A 111 -17.28 36.34 -12.76
CA ASN A 111 -17.43 37.72 -12.32
C ASN A 111 -16.50 38.68 -13.10
N LEU A 112 -15.27 38.26 -13.37
CA LEU A 112 -14.33 39.06 -14.16
C LEU A 112 -14.81 39.24 -15.61
N SER A 113 -15.40 38.20 -16.19
CA SER A 113 -15.99 38.27 -17.53
C SER A 113 -17.17 39.25 -17.57
N ALA A 114 -18.02 39.26 -16.54
CA ALA A 114 -19.12 40.20 -16.42
C ALA A 114 -18.62 41.65 -16.34
N ILE A 115 -17.60 41.92 -15.51
CA ILE A 115 -16.98 43.25 -15.39
C ILE A 115 -16.33 43.67 -16.72
N ALA A 116 -15.66 42.76 -17.43
CA ALA A 116 -15.06 43.07 -18.71
C ALA A 116 -16.11 43.48 -19.76
N GLN A 117 -17.27 42.83 -19.76
CA GLN A 117 -18.38 43.16 -20.63
C GLN A 117 -19.02 44.51 -20.28
N GLU A 118 -19.18 44.80 -18.99
CA GLU A 118 -19.63 46.11 -18.50
C GLU A 118 -18.66 47.22 -18.93
N ASN A 119 -17.37 47.03 -18.71
CA ASN A 119 -16.33 47.99 -19.12
C ASN A 119 -16.35 48.26 -20.64
N ALA A 120 -16.57 47.22 -21.46
CA ALA A 120 -16.69 47.38 -22.91
C ALA A 120 -17.90 48.26 -23.26
N ALA A 121 -19.07 47.99 -22.66
CA ALA A 121 -20.27 48.79 -22.87
C ALA A 121 -20.07 50.26 -22.43
N THR A 122 -19.50 50.48 -21.24
CA THR A 122 -19.19 51.84 -20.75
C THR A 122 -18.21 52.57 -21.67
N THR A 123 -17.24 51.86 -22.25
CA THR A 123 -16.28 52.44 -23.20
C THR A 123 -16.97 52.85 -24.50
N GLU A 124 -17.90 52.04 -25.01
CA GLU A 124 -18.72 52.39 -26.18
C GLU A 124 -19.59 53.62 -25.93
N GLU A 125 -20.25 53.71 -24.77
CA GLU A 125 -21.04 54.87 -24.36
C GLU A 125 -20.19 56.14 -24.23
N ALA A 126 -18.98 56.01 -23.66
CA ALA A 126 -18.04 57.11 -23.56
C ALA A 126 -17.59 57.59 -24.95
N SER A 127 -17.31 56.67 -25.88
CA SER A 127 -16.96 57.01 -27.26
C SER A 127 -18.09 57.77 -27.97
N ALA A 128 -19.33 57.29 -27.85
CA ALA A 128 -20.50 57.95 -28.44
C ALA A 128 -20.73 59.36 -27.84
N SER A 129 -20.47 59.52 -26.54
CA SER A 129 -20.55 60.81 -25.86
C SER A 129 -19.49 61.78 -26.38
N VAL A 130 -18.25 61.30 -26.60
CA VAL A 130 -17.17 62.09 -27.22
C VAL A 130 -17.56 62.54 -28.62
N ASP A 131 -18.11 61.65 -29.46
CA ASP A 131 -18.57 62.00 -30.81
C ASP A 131 -19.66 63.09 -30.78
N THR A 132 -20.62 62.98 -29.86
CA THR A 132 -21.66 63.99 -29.64
C THR A 132 -21.08 65.32 -29.19
N GLN A 133 -20.07 65.29 -28.34
CA GLN A 133 -19.38 66.49 -27.87
C GLN A 133 -18.58 67.17 -28.99
N VAL A 134 -17.92 66.39 -29.85
CA VAL A 134 -17.25 66.90 -31.06
C VAL A 134 -18.25 67.57 -31.99
N GLN A 135 -19.43 66.99 -32.20
CA GLN A 135 -20.46 67.61 -33.03
C GLN A 135 -20.96 68.93 -32.43
N SER A 136 -21.22 68.96 -31.12
CA SER A 136 -21.62 70.17 -30.39
C SER A 136 -20.57 71.29 -30.52
N ILE A 137 -19.27 70.94 -30.46
CA ILE A 137 -18.17 71.89 -30.66
C ILE A 137 -18.17 72.45 -32.09
N LYS A 138 -18.46 71.64 -33.11
CA LYS A 138 -18.58 72.11 -34.50
C LYS A 138 -19.75 73.10 -34.65
N ASP A 139 -20.87 72.82 -34.00
CA ASP A 139 -22.04 73.69 -34.04
C ASP A 139 -21.75 75.03 -33.34
N ILE A 140 -21.09 74.99 -32.17
CA ILE A 140 -20.62 76.21 -31.48
C ILE A 140 -19.70 77.03 -32.38
N LYS A 141 -18.72 76.39 -33.04
CA LYS A 141 -17.81 77.06 -33.98
C LYS A 141 -18.59 77.79 -35.08
N LYS A 142 -19.56 77.12 -35.71
CA LYS A 142 -20.41 77.70 -36.76
C LYS A 142 -21.23 78.88 -36.25
N SER A 143 -21.78 78.79 -35.03
CA SER A 143 -22.50 79.90 -34.39
C SER A 143 -21.57 81.09 -34.11
N CYS A 144 -20.34 80.86 -33.66
CA CYS A 144 -19.33 81.92 -33.48
C CYS A 144 -18.96 82.59 -34.80
N GLU A 145 -18.75 81.83 -35.88
CA GLU A 145 -18.48 82.37 -37.22
C GLU A 145 -19.64 83.25 -37.71
N ASN A 146 -20.89 82.79 -37.53
CA ASN A 146 -22.07 83.58 -37.88
C ASN A 146 -22.17 84.87 -37.05
N LEU A 147 -21.93 84.80 -35.74
CA LEU A 147 -21.94 85.97 -34.85
C LEU A 147 -20.86 86.98 -35.24
N ALA A 148 -19.66 86.52 -35.62
CA ALA A 148 -18.59 87.38 -36.10
C ALA A 148 -18.95 88.07 -37.43
N GLY A 149 -19.64 87.36 -38.34
CA GLY A 149 -20.20 87.93 -39.55
C GLY A 149 -21.20 89.06 -39.26
N ILE A 150 -22.20 88.79 -38.42
CA ILE A 150 -23.20 89.78 -38.00
C ILE A 150 -22.55 91.00 -37.34
N ALA A 151 -21.55 90.80 -36.49
CA ALA A 151 -20.80 91.90 -35.87
C ALA A 151 -20.06 92.77 -36.90
N THR A 152 -19.50 92.15 -37.94
CA THR A 152 -18.83 92.85 -39.05
C THR A 152 -19.81 93.64 -39.89
N ASP A 153 -20.97 93.06 -40.22
CA ASP A 153 -22.03 93.75 -40.97
C ASP A 153 -22.58 94.95 -40.19
N LEU A 154 -22.82 94.78 -38.89
CA LEU A 154 -23.26 95.87 -38.01
C LEU A 154 -22.21 97.00 -37.95
N GLN A 155 -20.92 96.65 -37.86
CA GLN A 155 -19.83 97.62 -37.88
C GLN A 155 -19.78 98.42 -39.18
N ASN A 156 -20.00 97.77 -40.33
CA ASN A 156 -20.06 98.41 -41.64
C ASN A 156 -21.24 99.38 -41.74
N GLU A 157 -22.42 98.98 -41.25
CA GLU A 157 -23.60 99.85 -41.27
C GLU A 157 -23.42 101.07 -40.35
N VAL A 158 -22.82 100.92 -39.17
CA VAL A 158 -22.47 102.05 -38.29
C VAL A 158 -21.47 103.00 -38.95
N VAL A 159 -20.49 102.50 -39.72
CA VAL A 159 -19.56 103.34 -40.48
C VAL A 159 -20.29 104.14 -41.56
N ARG A 160 -21.30 103.56 -42.21
CA ARG A 160 -22.12 104.25 -43.22
C ARG A 160 -22.95 105.40 -42.65
N PHE A 161 -23.35 105.31 -41.39
CA PHE A 161 -24.10 106.35 -40.68
C PHE A 161 -23.23 107.33 -39.88
N LYS A 162 -21.90 107.21 -39.93
CA LYS A 162 -21.02 108.26 -39.42
C LYS A 162 -21.02 109.46 -40.39
N PRO A 163 -21.29 110.69 -39.91
CA PRO A 163 -21.31 111.90 -40.73
C PRO A 163 -19.94 112.29 -41.27
#